data_AF-A0A1J4KP70-F1
#
_entry.id   AF-A0A1J4KP70-F1
#
_cell.length_a   1.000
_cell.length_b   1.000
_cell.length_c   1.000
_cell.angle_alpha   90.00
_cell.angle_beta   90.00
_cell.angle_gamma   90.00
#
_symmetry.space_group_name_H-M   'P 1'
#
loop_
_entity.id
_entity.type
_entity.pdbx_description
1 polymer ?
#
loop_
_entity_poly.entity_id
_entity_poly.type
_entity_poly.pdbx_seq_one_letter_code
_entity_poly.pdbx_strand_id
1 'polypeptide(L)'
;MTIIDTYTQIIINYRLIDLPMQNFKTPEGYEFIKNLSQGFFSRSALVKSNLGELFVCKRISKKLIDDVQAFIERLDHISTLNSPFIVSYNLIKEDEEDIILIRKFIEGDSLIDSALEKYEIDQNNAYAMWKIVIRTFAHLHRHHIISTYILPSNIFVLNSNSILITDTLPLSLKINIQNRTPNLLQVGFLPPEAFGAKPMNEASDTWSLGVLLHYMISRSLPFRTKNLCTIAEEILHCEVTINPSLPLDIQGIIKTLLHNTNEKSLILEKLVVDRISASRSQSLPLALPRISGLNARPTLLKQIPKIVSLNPSKPPTLLSLCSRSNESQRENAILTVRARAGYHFHPAHNPLSV
;
A
#
# COMPACT_ATOMS: atom_id res chain seq x y z
N MET A 1 -26.79 -10.82 -14.46
CA MET A 1 -26.74 -10.47 -13.02
C MET A 1 -25.31 -10.72 -12.57
N THR A 2 -24.43 -9.74 -12.74
CA THR A 2 -22.98 -9.89 -12.51
C THR A 2 -22.72 -10.04 -11.03
N ILE A 3 -22.15 -11.20 -10.64
CA ILE A 3 -21.58 -11.45 -9.33
C ILE A 3 -20.46 -10.43 -9.15
N ILE A 4 -20.75 -9.31 -8.49
CA ILE A 4 -19.72 -8.42 -7.98
C ILE A 4 -18.95 -9.27 -6.97
N ASP A 5 -17.70 -9.59 -7.29
CA ASP A 5 -16.87 -10.46 -6.46
C ASP A 5 -16.76 -9.83 -5.06
N THR A 6 -16.76 -10.64 -4.00
CA THR A 6 -16.87 -10.12 -2.62
C THR A 6 -15.69 -9.20 -2.26
N TYR A 7 -14.54 -9.35 -2.93
CA TYR A 7 -13.40 -8.44 -2.82
C TYR A 7 -13.74 -7.04 -3.37
N THR A 8 -14.43 -6.96 -4.50
CA THR A 8 -14.97 -5.72 -5.07
C THR A 8 -15.95 -5.07 -4.09
N GLN A 9 -16.81 -5.86 -3.42
CA GLN A 9 -17.73 -5.34 -2.41
C GLN A 9 -17.00 -4.82 -1.15
N ILE A 10 -15.94 -5.51 -0.71
CA ILE A 10 -15.07 -5.02 0.38
C ILE A 10 -14.38 -3.72 -0.04
N ILE A 11 -13.86 -3.60 -1.27
CA ILE A 11 -13.21 -2.36 -1.70
C ILE A 11 -14.22 -1.21 -1.83
N ILE A 12 -15.43 -1.47 -2.36
CA ILE A 12 -16.52 -0.47 -2.47
C ILE A 12 -16.97 0.03 -1.09
N ASN A 13 -17.18 -0.86 -0.13
CA ASN A 13 -17.63 -0.48 1.22
C ASN A 13 -16.62 0.41 1.97
N TYR A 14 -15.35 0.43 1.56
CA TYR A 14 -14.32 1.29 2.15
C TYR A 14 -14.04 2.57 1.35
N ARG A 15 -14.50 2.68 0.08
CA ARG A 15 -14.50 3.96 -0.67
C ARG A 15 -15.42 5.00 -0.02
N LEU A 16 -16.39 4.57 0.78
CA LEU A 16 -17.48 5.40 1.33
C LEU A 16 -17.49 5.45 2.87
N ILE A 17 -16.34 5.28 3.53
CA ILE A 17 -16.25 5.77 4.90
C ILE A 17 -15.87 7.24 4.80
N ASP A 18 -16.89 8.11 4.72
CA ASP A 18 -16.77 9.50 5.13
C ASP A 18 -16.36 9.51 6.59
N LEU A 19 -15.06 9.36 6.83
CA LEU A 19 -14.50 9.61 8.15
C LEU A 19 -14.85 11.07 8.44
N PRO A 20 -15.60 11.35 9.54
CA PRO A 20 -15.98 12.71 9.89
C PRO A 20 -14.73 13.57 9.87
N MET A 21 -14.88 14.86 9.56
CA MET A 21 -13.79 15.86 9.54
C MET A 21 -12.87 15.69 10.75
N GLN A 22 -11.87 14.83 10.64
CA GLN A 22 -10.80 14.71 11.62
C GLN A 22 -9.83 15.80 11.23
N ASN A 23 -9.44 16.61 12.21
CA ASN A 23 -8.47 17.70 12.13
C ASN A 23 -7.16 17.27 11.43
N PHE A 24 -7.19 17.12 10.11
CA PHE A 24 -6.01 16.88 9.31
C PHE A 24 -5.30 18.22 9.22
N LYS A 25 -4.25 18.38 10.04
CA LYS A 25 -3.43 19.58 10.05
C LYS A 25 -2.73 19.71 8.70
N THR A 26 -3.28 20.53 7.81
CA THR A 26 -2.66 20.81 6.52
C THR A 26 -1.43 21.69 6.71
N PRO A 27 -0.38 21.50 5.89
CA PRO A 27 0.73 22.43 5.87
C PRO A 27 0.30 23.79 5.32
N GLU A 28 1.02 24.83 5.71
CA GLU A 28 0.87 26.19 5.19
C GLU A 28 0.98 26.20 3.65
N GLY A 29 0.12 26.97 2.98
CA GLY A 29 0.03 27.03 1.53
C GLY A 29 -0.83 25.93 0.88
N TYR A 30 -1.47 25.09 1.69
CA TYR A 30 -2.36 24.02 1.23
C TYR A 30 -3.71 24.03 1.98
N GLU A 31 -4.79 23.97 1.22
CA GLU A 31 -6.16 23.83 1.68
C GLU A 31 -6.57 22.36 1.70
N PHE A 32 -7.25 21.92 2.76
CA PHE A 32 -7.79 20.55 2.85
C PHE A 32 -8.98 20.38 1.90
N ILE A 33 -9.01 19.28 1.14
CA ILE A 33 -10.15 18.94 0.28
C ILE A 33 -10.90 17.74 0.84
N LYS A 34 -10.22 16.59 1.00
CA LYS A 34 -10.84 15.37 1.54
C LYS A 34 -9.80 14.42 2.12
N ASN A 35 -10.24 13.56 3.04
CA ASN A 35 -9.43 12.43 3.47
C ASN A 35 -9.30 11.42 2.33
N LEU A 36 -8.12 10.80 2.22
CA LEU A 36 -7.88 9.65 1.34
C LEU A 36 -7.81 8.38 2.19
N SER A 37 -7.91 7.23 1.53
CA SER A 37 -7.77 5.91 2.16
C SER A 37 -6.52 5.85 3.04
N GLN A 38 -6.69 5.46 4.31
CA GLN A 38 -5.59 5.40 5.26
C GLN A 38 -4.71 4.16 5.02
N GLY A 39 -3.40 4.36 4.99
CA GLY A 39 -2.40 3.28 4.92
C GLY A 39 -1.98 2.80 6.31
N PHE A 40 -1.04 1.85 6.39
CA PHE A 40 -0.46 1.41 7.67
C PHE A 40 0.34 2.51 8.38
N PHE A 41 1.02 3.35 7.60
CA PHE A 41 2.06 4.24 8.11
C PHE A 41 1.64 5.70 8.22
N SER A 42 0.62 6.11 7.46
CA SER A 42 0.29 7.52 7.28
C SER A 42 -1.19 7.81 7.34
N ARG A 43 -1.49 9.06 7.69
CA ARG A 43 -2.77 9.71 7.37
C ARG A 43 -2.58 10.43 6.03
N SER A 44 -3.56 10.34 5.14
CA SER A 44 -3.47 10.93 3.80
C SER A 44 -4.68 11.79 3.50
N ALA A 45 -4.46 12.93 2.86
CA ALA A 45 -5.52 13.83 2.40
C ALA A 45 -5.23 14.35 0.99
N LEU A 46 -6.28 14.60 0.23
CA LEU A 46 -6.23 15.44 -0.95
C LEU A 46 -6.22 16.90 -0.47
N VAL A 47 -5.29 17.68 -0.99
CA VAL A 47 -5.14 19.09 -0.67
C VAL A 47 -5.00 19.91 -1.95
N LYS A 48 -5.33 21.20 -1.88
CA LYS A 48 -5.21 22.15 -2.99
C LYS A 48 -4.21 23.24 -2.62
N SER A 49 -3.26 23.53 -3.50
CA SER A 49 -2.30 24.62 -3.26
C SER A 49 -2.94 25.99 -3.45
N ASN A 50 -2.29 27.04 -2.98
CA ASN A 50 -2.71 28.43 -3.24
C ASN A 50 -2.82 28.78 -4.74
N LEU A 51 -2.12 28.04 -5.60
CA LEU A 51 -2.17 28.20 -7.06
C LEU A 51 -3.32 27.39 -7.70
N GLY A 52 -4.07 26.64 -6.91
CA GLY A 52 -5.22 25.86 -7.34
C GLY A 52 -4.91 24.44 -7.81
N GLU A 53 -3.65 24.01 -7.79
CA GLU A 53 -3.22 22.66 -8.17
C GLU A 53 -3.53 21.64 -7.05
N LEU A 54 -3.84 20.40 -7.43
CA LEU A 54 -4.16 19.31 -6.50
C LEU A 54 -2.94 18.47 -6.13
N PHE A 55 -2.83 18.13 -4.84
CA PHE A 55 -1.75 17.35 -4.26
C PHE A 55 -2.27 16.29 -3.28
N VAL A 56 -1.48 15.24 -3.09
CA VAL A 56 -1.65 14.29 -2.00
C VAL A 56 -0.72 14.70 -0.86
N CYS A 57 -1.29 14.98 0.31
CA CYS A 57 -0.56 15.24 1.55
C CYS A 57 -0.60 14.01 2.44
N LYS A 58 0.58 13.47 2.78
CA LYS A 58 0.73 12.37 3.73
C LYS A 58 1.43 12.84 4.99
N ARG A 59 0.94 12.37 6.14
CA ARG A 59 1.54 12.62 7.46
C ARG A 59 1.90 11.30 8.12
N ILE A 60 3.19 11.08 8.32
CA ILE A 60 3.75 9.89 8.99
C ILE A 60 4.23 10.32 10.36
N SER A 61 3.69 9.70 11.42
CA SER A 61 4.14 10.04 12.78
C SER A 61 5.58 9.61 12.99
N LYS A 62 6.41 10.51 13.55
CA LYS A 62 7.81 10.21 13.89
C LYS A 62 7.94 9.03 14.86
N LYS A 63 6.92 8.75 15.67
CA LYS A 63 6.87 7.58 16.57
C LYS A 63 6.93 6.24 15.83
N LEU A 64 6.60 6.23 14.54
CA LEU A 64 6.66 5.05 13.67
C LEU A 64 7.97 4.93 12.93
N ILE A 65 8.85 5.93 13.02
CA ILE A 65 10.11 5.97 12.28
C ILE A 65 11.24 5.69 13.29
N ASP A 66 12.05 4.67 13.01
CA ASP A 66 13.18 4.34 13.88
C ASP A 66 14.27 5.42 13.86
N ASP A 67 14.60 5.90 12.66
CA ASP A 67 15.56 6.97 12.43
C ASP A 67 14.97 7.95 11.42
N VAL A 68 14.53 9.11 11.92
CA VAL A 68 13.89 10.16 11.11
C VAL A 68 14.83 10.71 10.05
N GLN A 69 16.11 10.90 10.39
CA GLN A 69 17.07 11.51 9.47
C GLN A 69 17.41 10.52 8.35
N ALA A 70 17.69 9.26 8.70
CA ALA A 70 17.94 8.21 7.71
C ALA A 70 16.70 7.87 6.87
N PHE A 71 15.49 8.12 7.38
CA PHE A 71 14.25 8.02 6.61
C PHE A 71 14.14 9.12 5.56
N ILE A 72 14.38 10.39 5.93
CA ILE A 72 14.37 11.54 5.01
C ILE A 72 15.46 11.39 3.95
N GLU A 73 16.68 11.00 4.33
CA GLU A 73 17.80 10.77 3.40
C GLU A 73 17.47 9.69 2.37
N ARG A 74 16.78 8.62 2.76
CA ARG A 74 16.34 7.58 1.82
C ARG A 74 15.28 8.10 0.84
N LEU A 75 14.33 8.93 1.30
CA LEU A 75 13.35 9.55 0.40
C LEU A 75 14.01 10.49 -0.61
N ASP A 76 15.04 11.22 -0.18
CA ASP A 76 15.85 12.05 -1.08
C ASP A 76 16.63 11.18 -2.08
N HIS A 77 17.30 10.13 -1.60
CA HIS A 77 18.03 9.19 -2.45
C HIS A 77 17.13 8.58 -3.54
N ILE A 78 15.92 8.12 -3.20
CA ILE A 78 14.93 7.64 -4.17
C ILE A 78 14.65 8.68 -5.26
N SER A 79 14.52 9.95 -4.86
CA SER A 79 14.25 11.05 -5.79
C SER A 79 15.44 11.32 -6.72
N THR A 80 16.69 11.09 -6.27
CA THR A 80 17.88 11.24 -7.11
C THR A 80 18.04 10.16 -8.19
N LEU A 81 17.39 9.01 -8.02
CA LEU A 81 17.44 7.92 -9.02
C LEU A 81 16.71 8.28 -10.31
N ASN A 82 15.86 9.32 -10.31
CA ASN A 82 15.13 9.83 -11.48
C ASN A 82 14.42 8.73 -12.30
N SER A 83 13.84 7.75 -11.60
CA SER A 83 13.07 6.70 -12.28
C SER A 83 11.84 7.29 -12.96
N PRO A 84 11.60 7.01 -14.26
CA PRO A 84 10.40 7.49 -14.95
C PRO A 84 9.11 6.86 -14.43
N PHE A 85 9.21 5.79 -13.64
CA PHE A 85 8.06 5.03 -13.12
C PHE A 85 7.76 5.33 -11.65
N ILE A 86 8.59 6.09 -10.94
CA ILE A 86 8.37 6.43 -9.53
C ILE A 86 8.02 7.91 -9.44
N VAL A 87 6.95 8.23 -8.73
CA VAL A 87 6.54 9.61 -8.46
C VAL A 87 7.25 10.11 -7.21
N SER A 88 8.11 11.11 -7.40
CA SER A 88 8.82 11.78 -6.31
C SER A 88 7.89 12.67 -5.49
N TYR A 89 8.29 12.94 -4.24
CA TYR A 89 7.64 13.97 -3.43
C TYR A 89 8.13 15.35 -3.86
N ASN A 90 7.22 16.27 -4.10
CA ASN A 90 7.53 17.67 -4.40
C ASN A 90 8.05 18.41 -3.17
N LEU A 91 7.57 18.05 -1.98
CA LEU A 91 7.97 18.65 -0.71
C LEU A 91 8.01 17.58 0.37
N ILE A 92 9.10 17.59 1.13
CA ILE A 92 9.29 16.81 2.36
C ILE A 92 9.53 17.83 3.48
N LYS A 93 8.61 17.87 4.45
CA LYS A 93 8.68 18.79 5.59
C LYS A 93 8.58 18.00 6.88
N GLU A 94 9.30 18.47 7.88
CA GLU A 94 9.20 17.98 9.25
C GLU A 94 8.43 19.01 10.08
N ASP A 95 7.48 18.55 10.91
CA ASP A 95 6.97 19.34 12.02
C ASP A 95 7.20 18.61 13.35
N GLU A 96 6.62 19.07 14.46
CA GLU A 96 6.92 18.50 15.78
C GLU A 96 6.63 17.00 15.88
N GLU A 97 5.53 16.52 15.28
CA GLU A 97 5.03 15.15 15.47
C GLU A 97 5.13 14.26 14.23
N ASP A 98 5.12 14.85 13.03
CA ASP A 98 5.02 14.12 11.78
C ASP A 98 6.10 14.52 10.76
N ILE A 99 6.38 13.58 9.85
CA ILE A 99 6.96 13.86 8.55
C ILE A 99 5.81 14.04 7.55
N ILE A 100 5.79 15.20 6.90
CA ILE A 100 4.81 15.64 5.92
C ILE A 100 5.40 15.45 4.53
N LEU A 101 4.72 14.64 3.71
CA LEU A 101 5.12 14.33 2.35
C LEU A 101 4.05 14.84 1.39
N ILE A 102 4.42 15.72 0.47
CA ILE A 102 3.54 16.27 -0.56
C ILE A 102 4.00 15.79 -1.92
N ARG A 103 3.09 15.21 -2.70
CA ARG A 103 3.30 14.93 -4.13
C ARG A 103 2.11 15.40 -4.94
N LYS A 104 2.30 15.67 -6.23
CA LYS A 104 1.19 15.95 -7.15
C LYS A 104 0.13 14.84 -7.09
N PHE A 105 -1.12 15.26 -7.16
CA PHE A 105 -2.23 14.33 -7.36
C PHE A 105 -2.10 13.70 -8.76
N ILE A 106 -2.36 12.39 -8.84
CA ILE A 106 -2.32 11.67 -10.11
C ILE A 106 -3.75 11.50 -10.55
N GLU A 107 -4.08 12.09 -11.69
CA GLU A 107 -5.35 11.87 -12.36
C GLU A 107 -5.30 10.50 -13.05
N GLY A 108 -6.06 9.55 -12.52
CA GLY A 108 -6.13 8.18 -13.04
C GLY A 108 -6.45 7.17 -11.95
N ASP A 109 -6.76 5.96 -12.38
CA ASP A 109 -7.10 4.86 -11.50
C ASP A 109 -5.85 4.11 -11.04
N SER A 110 -5.82 3.75 -9.76
CA SER A 110 -4.83 2.77 -9.29
C SER A 110 -5.22 1.34 -9.70
N LEU A 111 -4.31 0.38 -9.55
CA LEU A 111 -4.59 -1.02 -9.86
C LEU A 111 -5.75 -1.58 -9.01
N ILE A 112 -5.95 -1.03 -7.80
CA ILE A 112 -7.12 -1.40 -6.99
C ILE A 112 -8.42 -0.85 -7.59
N ASP A 113 -8.39 0.35 -8.19
CA ASP A 113 -9.55 1.05 -8.74
C ASP A 113 -9.95 0.48 -10.10
N SER A 114 -8.97 0.23 -10.97
CA SER A 114 -9.17 -0.44 -12.26
C SER A 114 -9.67 -1.88 -12.15
N ALA A 115 -9.55 -2.51 -10.96
CA ALA A 115 -10.16 -3.80 -10.69
C ALA A 115 -11.68 -3.70 -10.42
N LEU A 116 -12.17 -2.52 -10.06
CA LEU A 116 -13.58 -2.25 -9.74
C LEU A 116 -14.36 -1.76 -10.95
N GLU A 117 -13.69 -1.04 -11.85
CA GLU A 117 -14.26 -0.59 -13.11
C GLU A 117 -14.14 -1.69 -14.17
N LYS A 118 -15.05 -1.71 -15.15
CA LYS A 118 -15.18 -2.75 -16.22
C LYS A 118 -13.97 -2.82 -17.19
N TYR A 119 -12.79 -2.38 -16.79
CA TYR A 119 -11.57 -2.52 -17.57
C TYR A 119 -10.99 -3.92 -17.35
N GLU A 120 -11.33 -4.84 -18.25
CA GLU A 120 -10.62 -6.11 -18.35
C GLU A 120 -9.18 -5.83 -18.83
N ILE A 121 -8.27 -5.67 -17.88
CA ILE A 121 -6.84 -5.77 -18.14
C ILE A 121 -6.57 -7.22 -18.55
N ASP A 122 -6.33 -7.44 -19.84
CA ASP A 122 -5.87 -8.73 -20.35
C ASP A 122 -4.64 -9.21 -19.57
N GLN A 123 -4.51 -10.53 -19.40
CA GLN A 123 -3.42 -11.15 -18.68
C GLN A 123 -2.04 -10.76 -19.24
N ASN A 124 -1.90 -10.59 -20.56
CA ASN A 124 -0.62 -10.19 -21.14
C ASN A 124 -0.28 -8.73 -20.81
N ASN A 125 -1.27 -7.82 -20.83
CA ASN A 125 -1.09 -6.44 -20.38
C ASN A 125 -0.77 -6.37 -18.88
N ALA A 126 -1.49 -7.13 -18.04
CA ALA A 126 -1.21 -7.23 -16.61
C ALA A 126 0.23 -7.68 -16.35
N TYR A 127 0.66 -8.71 -17.09
CA TYR A 127 2.02 -9.22 -17.01
C TYR A 127 3.07 -8.23 -17.53
N ALA A 128 2.79 -7.51 -18.62
CA ALA A 128 3.65 -6.46 -19.15
C ALA A 128 3.86 -5.32 -18.14
N MET A 129 2.78 -4.86 -17.49
CA MET A 129 2.85 -3.86 -16.43
C MET A 129 3.62 -4.40 -15.21
N TRP A 130 3.37 -5.64 -14.80
CA TRP A 130 4.10 -6.25 -13.70
C TRP A 130 5.62 -6.33 -13.97
N LYS A 131 6.03 -6.57 -15.23
CA LYS A 131 7.44 -6.50 -15.63
C LYS A 131 8.05 -5.09 -15.47
N ILE A 132 7.25 -4.02 -15.56
CA ILE A 132 7.71 -2.65 -15.27
C ILE A 132 7.91 -2.49 -13.76
N VAL A 133 6.95 -2.99 -12.97
CA VAL A 133 7.01 -2.95 -11.51
C VAL A 133 8.27 -3.67 -11.03
N ILE A 134 8.48 -4.93 -11.42
CA ILE A 134 9.63 -5.71 -10.95
C ILE A 134 10.98 -5.08 -11.35
N ARG A 135 11.09 -4.52 -12.56
CA ARG A 135 12.29 -3.80 -12.99
C ARG A 135 12.56 -2.55 -12.16
N THR A 136 11.50 -1.84 -11.79
CA THR A 136 11.59 -0.66 -10.93
C THR A 136 12.08 -1.04 -9.54
N PHE A 137 11.52 -2.09 -8.92
CA PHE A 137 11.97 -2.53 -7.60
C PHE A 137 13.36 -3.18 -7.61
N ALA A 138 13.71 -3.95 -8.64
CA ALA A 138 15.09 -4.44 -8.82
C ALA A 138 16.09 -3.28 -8.92
N HIS A 139 15.73 -2.19 -9.62
CA HIS A 139 16.56 -0.99 -9.66
C HIS A 139 16.72 -0.32 -8.29
N LEU A 140 15.65 -0.26 -7.47
CA LEU A 140 15.73 0.22 -6.09
C LEU A 140 16.65 -0.67 -5.22
N HIS A 141 16.52 -1.99 -5.34
CA HIS A 141 17.34 -2.96 -4.59
C HIS A 141 18.84 -2.82 -4.91
N ARG A 142 19.21 -2.60 -6.19
CA ARG A 142 20.61 -2.30 -6.58
C ARG A 142 21.18 -1.04 -5.93
N HIS A 143 20.32 -0.13 -5.47
CA HIS A 143 20.69 1.08 -4.74
C HIS A 143 20.44 0.96 -3.24
N HIS A 144 20.27 -0.27 -2.72
CA HIS A 144 20.03 -0.58 -1.31
C HIS A 144 18.78 0.11 -0.73
N ILE A 145 17.76 0.33 -1.58
CA ILE A 145 16.47 0.86 -1.18
C ILE A 145 15.45 -0.28 -1.17
N ILE A 146 14.91 -0.55 0.02
CA ILE A 146 13.85 -1.54 0.25
C ILE A 146 12.57 -0.79 0.56
N SER A 147 11.49 -1.09 -0.17
CA SER A 147 10.25 -0.33 -0.04
C SER A 147 9.30 -0.87 1.03
N THR A 148 9.21 -2.18 1.22
CA THR A 148 8.29 -2.83 2.17
C THR A 148 6.80 -2.49 2.02
N TYR A 149 6.41 -1.69 1.01
CA TYR A 149 5.07 -1.14 0.87
C TYR A 149 4.58 -1.14 -0.58
N ILE A 150 4.62 -2.32 -1.18
CA ILE A 150 4.14 -2.57 -2.53
C ILE A 150 2.66 -2.95 -2.45
N LEU A 151 1.77 -2.06 -2.92
CA LEU A 151 0.33 -2.27 -2.91
C LEU A 151 -0.30 -1.86 -4.24
N PRO A 152 -1.40 -2.52 -4.67
CA PRO A 152 -2.13 -2.13 -5.88
C PRO A 152 -2.65 -0.68 -5.83
N SER A 153 -2.98 -0.16 -4.64
CA SER A 153 -3.41 1.23 -4.44
C SER A 153 -2.31 2.27 -4.71
N ASN A 154 -1.05 1.83 -4.78
CA ASN A 154 0.10 2.69 -5.02
C ASN A 154 0.65 2.56 -6.45
N ILE A 155 -0.04 1.81 -7.33
CA ILE A 155 0.35 1.62 -8.72
C ILE A 155 -0.78 2.15 -9.60
N PHE A 156 -0.53 3.27 -10.27
CA PHE A 156 -1.48 3.96 -11.13
C PHE A 156 -1.32 3.50 -12.56
N VAL A 157 -2.44 3.23 -13.24
CA VAL A 157 -2.47 2.88 -14.66
C VAL A 157 -2.89 4.12 -15.43
N LEU A 158 -1.97 4.69 -16.21
CA LEU A 158 -2.24 5.89 -16.99
C LEU A 158 -2.88 5.57 -18.33
N ASN A 159 -2.41 4.50 -18.97
CA ASN A 159 -2.92 3.96 -20.22
C ASN A 159 -2.51 2.47 -20.31
N SER A 160 -2.91 1.79 -21.39
CA SER A 160 -2.78 0.33 -21.54
C SER A 160 -1.38 -0.27 -21.31
N ASN A 161 -0.30 0.53 -21.33
CA ASN A 161 1.06 0.07 -21.08
C ASN A 161 1.93 1.01 -20.23
N SER A 162 1.32 1.96 -19.51
CA SER A 162 2.06 2.93 -18.70
C SER A 162 1.58 2.90 -17.27
N ILE A 163 2.53 2.69 -16.35
CA ILE A 163 2.27 2.74 -14.91
C ILE A 163 3.07 3.84 -14.22
N LEU A 164 2.55 4.30 -13.08
CA LEU A 164 3.27 5.11 -12.12
C LEU A 164 3.17 4.48 -10.73
N ILE A 165 4.29 4.43 -10.04
CA ILE A 165 4.41 3.89 -8.70
C ILE A 165 4.55 5.08 -7.75
N THR A 166 3.70 5.11 -6.73
CA THR A 166 3.76 6.08 -5.65
C THR A 166 4.20 5.40 -4.36
N ASP A 167 4.54 6.20 -3.36
CA ASP A 167 4.63 5.72 -1.98
C ASP A 167 5.62 4.57 -1.77
N THR A 168 6.74 4.60 -2.49
CA THR A 168 7.93 3.76 -2.23
C THR A 168 8.59 4.21 -0.92
N LEU A 169 7.93 3.95 0.20
CA LEU A 169 8.41 4.31 1.53
C LEU A 169 9.57 3.38 1.91
N PRO A 170 10.62 3.82 2.63
CA PRO A 170 11.71 2.93 3.01
C PRO A 170 11.40 2.08 4.25
N LEU A 171 12.16 0.99 4.41
CA LEU A 171 12.14 -0.01 5.50
C LEU A 171 12.04 0.55 6.95
N SER A 172 12.45 1.79 7.21
CA SER A 172 12.54 2.39 8.56
C SER A 172 11.19 2.63 9.27
N LEU A 173 10.09 2.11 8.72
CA LEU A 173 8.74 2.30 9.22
C LEU A 173 8.24 1.08 10.01
N LYS A 174 7.81 1.34 11.24
CA LYS A 174 7.07 0.40 12.06
C LYS A 174 5.61 0.35 11.61
N ILE A 175 5.11 -0.87 11.37
CA ILE A 175 3.71 -1.09 11.04
C ILE A 175 2.86 -0.82 12.30
N ASN A 176 1.95 0.16 12.23
CA ASN A 176 1.04 0.49 13.33
C ASN A 176 -0.35 -0.06 13.11
N ILE A 177 -0.68 -1.10 13.87
CA ILE A 177 -1.92 -1.87 13.72
C ILE A 177 -2.80 -1.73 14.96
N GLN A 178 -2.23 -1.33 16.10
CA GLN A 178 -2.96 -1.23 17.37
C GLN A 178 -4.10 -0.20 17.32
N ASN A 179 -3.95 0.85 16.52
CA ASN A 179 -4.90 1.96 16.47
C ASN A 179 -5.68 2.02 15.14
N ARG A 180 -5.59 0.98 14.31
CA ARG A 180 -6.18 0.97 12.96
C ARG A 180 -6.74 -0.41 12.66
N THR A 181 -7.98 -0.49 12.17
CA THR A 181 -8.53 -1.74 11.63
C THR A 181 -7.81 -2.03 10.30
N PRO A 182 -6.95 -3.05 10.22
CA PRO A 182 -6.17 -3.29 9.01
C PRO A 182 -7.09 -3.81 7.90
N ASN A 183 -6.93 -3.27 6.69
CA ASN A 183 -7.69 -3.76 5.53
C ASN A 183 -7.11 -5.11 5.08
N LEU A 184 -8.00 -6.04 4.73
CA LEU A 184 -7.62 -7.38 4.26
C LEU A 184 -6.65 -7.38 3.08
N LEU A 185 -6.83 -6.48 2.12
CA LEU A 185 -5.89 -6.32 1.01
C LEU A 185 -4.52 -5.85 1.49
N GLN A 186 -4.47 -4.90 2.41
CA GLN A 186 -3.21 -4.41 2.95
C GLN A 186 -2.47 -5.51 3.73
N VAL A 187 -3.19 -6.32 4.52
CA VAL A 187 -2.62 -7.46 5.26
C VAL A 187 -2.15 -8.55 4.31
N GLY A 188 -2.91 -8.85 3.25
CA GLY A 188 -2.56 -9.88 2.27
C GLY A 188 -1.22 -9.64 1.55
N PHE A 189 -0.80 -8.39 1.43
CA PHE A 189 0.48 -8.03 0.81
C PHE A 189 1.64 -8.02 1.80
N LEU A 190 1.38 -8.09 3.11
CA LEU A 190 2.45 -8.15 4.10
C LEU A 190 3.23 -9.49 3.97
N PRO A 191 4.56 -9.46 4.09
CA PRO A 191 5.36 -10.67 4.09
C PRO A 191 5.30 -11.40 5.44
N PRO A 192 5.70 -12.69 5.52
CA PRO A 192 5.67 -13.47 6.76
C PRO A 192 6.41 -12.80 7.93
N GLU A 193 7.55 -12.17 7.67
CA GLU A 193 8.37 -11.46 8.66
C GLU A 193 7.66 -10.25 9.29
N ALA A 194 6.66 -9.65 8.63
CA ALA A 194 5.86 -8.56 9.20
C ALA A 194 4.98 -9.04 10.39
N PHE A 195 4.72 -10.34 10.48
CA PHE A 195 3.97 -10.98 11.57
C PHE A 195 4.91 -11.58 12.63
N GLY A 196 6.19 -11.74 12.30
CA GLY A 196 7.22 -12.30 13.16
C GLY A 196 8.12 -11.24 13.80
N ALA A 197 9.28 -11.69 14.30
CA ALA A 197 10.30 -10.83 14.90
C ALA A 197 11.47 -10.52 13.96
N LYS A 198 11.39 -10.96 12.68
CA LYS A 198 12.46 -10.75 11.71
C LYS A 198 12.32 -9.37 11.06
N PRO A 199 13.43 -8.64 10.81
CA PRO A 199 13.37 -7.39 10.08
C PRO A 199 12.98 -7.64 8.62
N MET A 200 12.21 -6.71 8.05
CA MET A 200 11.91 -6.70 6.61
C MET A 200 13.19 -6.41 5.81
N ASN A 201 13.29 -6.95 4.60
CA ASN A 201 14.44 -6.83 3.72
C ASN A 201 14.00 -6.91 2.24
N GLU A 202 14.94 -7.05 1.30
CA GLU A 202 14.60 -7.20 -0.13
C GLU A 202 13.66 -8.39 -0.42
N ALA A 203 13.75 -9.47 0.37
CA ALA A 203 12.86 -10.62 0.28
C ALA A 203 11.39 -10.30 0.64
N SER A 204 11.18 -9.25 1.44
CA SER A 204 9.86 -8.70 1.76
C SER A 204 9.18 -8.08 0.53
N ASP A 205 9.96 -7.33 -0.25
CA ASP A 205 9.49 -6.76 -1.52
C ASP A 205 9.23 -7.88 -2.53
N THR A 206 10.11 -8.88 -2.63
CA THR A 206 9.91 -10.05 -3.51
C THR A 206 8.61 -10.78 -3.20
N TRP A 207 8.27 -10.98 -1.92
CA TRP A 207 6.98 -11.54 -1.52
C TRP A 207 5.81 -10.68 -2.03
N SER A 208 5.85 -9.38 -1.74
CA SER A 208 4.79 -8.44 -2.11
C SER A 208 4.59 -8.36 -3.63
N LEU A 209 5.67 -8.48 -4.41
CA LEU A 209 5.64 -8.56 -5.87
C LEU A 209 4.99 -9.85 -6.38
N GLY A 210 5.17 -10.97 -5.68
CA GLY A 210 4.49 -12.24 -5.98
C GLY A 210 2.98 -12.16 -5.73
N VAL A 211 2.58 -11.58 -4.59
CA VAL A 211 1.17 -11.30 -4.29
C VAL A 211 0.58 -10.35 -5.34
N LEU A 212 1.33 -9.32 -5.74
CA LEU A 212 0.92 -8.38 -6.77
C LEU A 212 0.66 -9.06 -8.12
N LEU A 213 1.56 -9.94 -8.57
CA LEU A 213 1.40 -10.65 -9.85
C LEU A 213 0.12 -11.49 -9.86
N HIS A 214 -0.12 -12.23 -8.77
CA HIS A 214 -1.34 -13.01 -8.60
C HIS A 214 -2.57 -12.09 -8.65
N TYR A 215 -2.59 -11.04 -7.84
CA TYR A 215 -3.69 -10.08 -7.77
C TYR A 215 -3.99 -9.39 -9.11
N MET A 216 -2.96 -8.98 -9.86
CA MET A 216 -3.13 -8.30 -11.14
C MET A 216 -3.82 -9.18 -12.20
N ILE A 217 -3.61 -10.50 -12.16
CA ILE A 217 -4.12 -11.43 -13.17
C ILE A 217 -5.42 -12.11 -12.71
N SER A 218 -5.51 -12.54 -11.45
CA SER A 218 -6.67 -13.27 -10.93
C SER A 218 -7.68 -12.40 -10.18
N ARG A 219 -7.35 -11.14 -9.88
CA ARG A 219 -8.15 -10.20 -9.06
C ARG A 219 -8.49 -10.71 -7.66
N SER A 220 -7.73 -11.70 -7.19
CA SER A 220 -7.86 -12.31 -5.86
C SER A 220 -6.52 -12.31 -5.14
N LEU A 221 -6.54 -12.51 -3.83
CA LEU A 221 -5.32 -12.76 -3.07
C LEU A 221 -4.96 -14.25 -3.12
N PRO A 222 -3.68 -14.64 -3.00
CA PRO A 222 -3.26 -16.04 -3.00
C PRO A 222 -3.49 -16.75 -1.66
N PHE A 223 -4.60 -16.48 -0.98
CA PHE A 223 -4.97 -17.06 0.32
C PHE A 223 -6.39 -17.61 0.26
N ARG A 224 -6.70 -18.65 1.03
CA ARG A 224 -8.00 -19.35 0.91
C ARG A 224 -9.11 -18.57 1.59
N THR A 225 -8.76 -17.85 2.65
CA THR A 225 -9.73 -17.27 3.55
C THR A 225 -9.89 -15.77 3.32
N LYS A 226 -11.03 -15.22 3.78
CA LYS A 226 -11.29 -13.77 3.83
C LYS A 226 -11.29 -13.27 5.29
N ASN A 227 -10.78 -14.07 6.21
CA ASN A 227 -10.66 -13.72 7.62
C ASN A 227 -9.24 -13.17 7.86
N LEU A 228 -9.16 -11.99 8.49
CA LEU A 228 -7.87 -11.33 8.73
C LEU A 228 -6.90 -12.19 9.56
N CYS A 229 -7.38 -12.88 10.59
CA CYS A 229 -6.53 -13.71 11.44
C CYS A 229 -6.06 -14.96 10.69
N THR A 230 -6.96 -15.61 9.95
CA THR A 230 -6.59 -16.80 9.18
C THR A 230 -5.65 -16.46 8.02
N ILE A 231 -5.84 -15.34 7.32
CA ILE A 231 -4.86 -14.86 6.33
C ILE A 231 -3.50 -14.60 6.98
N ALA A 232 -3.47 -13.98 8.17
CA ALA A 232 -2.22 -13.74 8.89
C ALA A 232 -1.49 -15.05 9.23
N GLU A 233 -2.23 -16.10 9.63
CA GLU A 233 -1.69 -17.44 9.87
C GLU A 233 -1.20 -18.10 8.57
N GLU A 234 -1.99 -18.06 7.49
CA GLU A 234 -1.61 -18.56 6.16
C GLU A 234 -0.30 -17.89 5.69
N ILE A 235 -0.20 -16.57 5.82
CA ILE A 235 1.02 -15.82 5.47
C ILE A 235 2.20 -16.25 6.35
N LEU A 236 2.04 -16.33 7.66
CA LEU A 236 3.10 -16.73 8.59
C LEU A 236 3.67 -18.11 8.25
N HIS A 237 2.81 -19.04 7.84
CA HIS A 237 3.17 -20.40 7.44
C HIS A 237 3.53 -20.54 5.95
N CYS A 238 3.52 -19.44 5.19
CA CYS A 238 3.76 -19.42 3.74
C CYS A 238 2.79 -20.33 2.97
N GLU A 239 1.55 -20.49 3.45
CA GLU A 239 0.50 -21.26 2.81
C GLU A 239 -0.18 -20.41 1.73
N VAL A 240 0.17 -20.66 0.47
CA VAL A 240 -0.34 -19.91 -0.67
C VAL A 240 -1.24 -20.79 -1.56
N THR A 241 -2.37 -20.24 -1.97
CA THR A 241 -3.32 -20.87 -2.89
C THR A 241 -3.34 -20.10 -4.21
N ILE A 242 -2.55 -20.60 -5.16
CA ILE A 242 -2.45 -20.01 -6.49
C ILE A 242 -3.67 -20.44 -7.32
N ASN A 243 -4.28 -19.50 -8.03
CA ASN A 243 -5.46 -19.80 -8.85
C ASN A 243 -5.05 -20.76 -9.99
N PRO A 244 -5.67 -21.95 -10.10
CA PRO A 244 -5.29 -22.96 -11.09
C PRO A 244 -5.58 -22.54 -12.53
N SER A 245 -6.43 -21.52 -12.73
CA SER A 245 -6.73 -20.94 -14.05
C SER A 245 -5.58 -20.08 -14.58
N LEU A 246 -4.59 -19.76 -13.73
CA LEU A 246 -3.41 -19.03 -14.16
C LEU A 246 -2.54 -19.92 -15.06
N PRO A 247 -1.89 -19.35 -16.08
CA PRO A 247 -0.92 -20.07 -16.89
C PRO A 247 0.22 -20.69 -16.07
N LEU A 248 0.68 -21.89 -16.43
CA LEU A 248 1.66 -22.65 -15.65
C LEU A 248 2.99 -21.91 -15.44
N ASP A 249 3.43 -21.14 -16.43
CA ASP A 249 4.61 -20.28 -16.33
C ASP A 249 4.42 -19.19 -15.26
N ILE A 250 3.27 -18.53 -15.25
CA ILE A 250 2.89 -17.54 -14.23
C ILE A 250 2.77 -18.17 -12.84
N GLN A 251 2.16 -19.36 -12.74
CA GLN A 251 2.11 -20.10 -11.48
C GLN A 251 3.51 -20.38 -10.93
N GLY A 252 4.44 -20.79 -11.81
CA GLY A 252 5.85 -21.01 -11.46
C GLY A 252 6.50 -19.77 -10.87
N ILE A 253 6.35 -18.62 -11.53
CA ILE A 253 6.91 -17.33 -11.06
C ILE A 253 6.33 -16.95 -9.69
N ILE A 254 5.01 -17.04 -9.53
CA ILE A 254 4.35 -16.71 -8.25
C ILE A 254 4.88 -17.62 -7.14
N LYS A 255 4.99 -18.94 -7.37
CA LYS A 255 5.59 -19.87 -6.41
C LYS A 255 6.99 -19.44 -6.04
N THR A 256 7.85 -19.17 -7.03
CA THR A 256 9.24 -18.74 -6.78
C THR A 256 9.33 -17.48 -5.93
N LEU A 257 8.45 -16.49 -6.16
CA LEU A 257 8.43 -15.23 -5.39
C LEU A 257 7.89 -15.41 -3.97
N LEU A 258 6.89 -16.27 -3.80
CA LEU A 258 6.23 -16.52 -2.51
C LEU A 258 6.89 -17.64 -1.68
N HIS A 259 7.86 -18.37 -2.24
CA HIS A 259 8.60 -19.36 -1.47
C HIS A 259 9.60 -18.70 -0.50
N ASN A 260 9.71 -19.27 0.70
CA ASN A 260 10.63 -18.83 1.73
C ASN A 260 12.05 -19.36 1.48
N THR A 261 12.83 -18.69 0.63
CA THR A 261 14.25 -18.98 0.43
C THR A 261 15.11 -17.79 0.82
N ASN A 262 16.34 -18.03 1.27
CA ASN A 262 17.30 -16.97 1.61
C ASN A 262 17.86 -16.23 0.38
N GLU A 263 17.47 -16.62 -0.84
CA GLU A 263 18.06 -16.12 -2.11
C GLU A 263 17.16 -15.15 -2.88
N LYS A 264 16.14 -14.56 -2.24
CA LYS A 264 15.11 -13.75 -2.93
C LYS A 264 15.64 -12.53 -3.68
N SER A 265 16.77 -11.96 -3.26
CA SER A 265 17.41 -10.84 -3.97
C SER A 265 17.90 -11.24 -5.37
N LEU A 266 18.45 -12.45 -5.53
CA LEU A 266 18.90 -12.96 -6.83
C LEU A 266 17.73 -13.32 -7.75
N ILE A 267 16.54 -13.56 -7.18
CA ILE A 267 15.35 -13.91 -7.95
C ILE A 267 14.89 -12.73 -8.81
N LEU A 268 14.84 -11.52 -8.26
CA LEU A 268 14.39 -10.35 -9.03
C LEU A 268 15.35 -10.06 -10.18
N GLU A 269 16.66 -10.14 -9.93
CA GLU A 269 17.69 -10.01 -10.97
C GLU A 269 17.53 -11.05 -12.09
N LYS A 270 17.35 -12.32 -11.72
CA LYS A 270 17.09 -13.41 -12.68
C LYS A 270 15.83 -13.15 -13.49
N LEU A 271 14.72 -12.78 -12.85
CA LEU A 271 13.44 -12.52 -13.54
C LEU A 271 13.49 -11.29 -14.46
N VAL A 272 14.37 -10.32 -14.17
CA VAL A 272 14.61 -9.16 -15.04
C VAL A 272 15.44 -9.52 -16.27
N VAL A 273 16.45 -10.39 -16.09
CA VAL A 273 17.35 -10.87 -17.16
C VAL A 273 16.69 -11.94 -18.03
N ASP A 274 15.99 -12.87 -17.41
CA ASP A 274 15.26 -13.93 -18.08
C ASP A 274 14.14 -13.28 -18.89
N ARG A 275 14.20 -13.46 -20.22
CA ARG A 275 13.07 -13.18 -21.09
C ARG A 275 12.00 -14.22 -20.79
N ILE A 276 11.24 -14.03 -19.71
CA ILE A 276 10.15 -14.93 -19.36
C ILE A 276 9.20 -14.97 -20.56
N SER A 277 9.27 -16.11 -21.25
CA SER A 277 8.53 -16.54 -22.43
C SER A 277 8.37 -15.48 -23.52
N ALA A 278 9.30 -15.52 -24.47
CA ALA A 278 9.21 -14.88 -25.79
C ALA A 278 7.90 -15.17 -26.56
N SER A 279 7.08 -16.14 -26.12
CA SER A 279 5.81 -16.53 -26.75
C SER A 279 4.62 -15.59 -26.49
N ARG A 280 4.68 -14.67 -25.51
CA ARG A 280 3.65 -13.63 -25.29
C ARG A 280 4.02 -12.25 -25.85
N SER A 281 5.13 -12.18 -26.59
CA SER A 281 5.70 -10.92 -27.06
C SER A 281 5.10 -10.48 -28.40
N GLN A 282 3.87 -9.96 -28.39
CA GLN A 282 3.72 -8.66 -29.03
C GLN A 282 4.14 -7.65 -27.97
N SER A 283 5.45 -7.40 -27.88
CA SER A 283 5.97 -6.37 -27.01
C SER A 283 5.46 -5.02 -27.52
N LEU A 284 4.34 -4.53 -26.99
CA LEU A 284 4.08 -3.10 -27.09
C LEU A 284 5.26 -2.40 -26.40
N PRO A 285 5.85 -1.36 -27.02
CA PRO A 285 6.96 -0.63 -26.42
C PRO A 285 6.60 -0.18 -25.02
N LEU A 286 7.55 -0.31 -24.08
CA LEU A 286 7.46 0.32 -22.76
C LEU A 286 7.14 1.80 -22.96
N ALA A 287 5.90 2.20 -22.69
CA ALA A 287 5.53 3.59 -22.76
C ALA A 287 6.11 4.28 -21.51
N LEU A 288 7.07 5.18 -21.72
CA LEU A 288 7.51 6.06 -20.65
C LEU A 288 6.31 6.92 -20.23
N PRO A 289 6.03 7.03 -18.92
CA PRO A 289 5.02 7.94 -18.43
C PRO A 289 5.33 9.36 -18.89
N ARG A 290 4.47 9.95 -19.72
CA ARG A 290 4.59 11.34 -20.14
C ARG A 290 3.69 12.21 -19.27
N ILE A 291 4.14 12.52 -18.06
CA ILE A 291 3.49 13.53 -17.23
C ILE A 291 4.52 14.59 -16.86
N SER A 292 4.32 15.80 -17.36
CA SER A 292 5.17 16.96 -17.08
C SER A 292 5.15 17.33 -15.60
N GLY A 293 6.33 17.42 -14.97
CA GLY A 293 6.49 17.98 -13.62
C GLY A 293 6.26 17.05 -12.43
N LEU A 294 6.17 15.72 -12.63
CA LEU A 294 6.07 14.74 -11.53
C LEU A 294 7.41 14.46 -10.83
N ASN A 295 8.53 14.56 -11.57
CA ASN A 295 9.85 14.13 -11.08
C ASN A 295 10.76 15.31 -10.73
N ALA A 296 10.17 16.42 -10.25
CA ALA A 296 10.97 17.53 -9.72
C ALA A 296 11.65 17.11 -8.42
N ARG A 297 12.88 17.61 -8.18
CA ARG A 297 13.56 17.36 -6.90
C ARG A 297 12.71 17.90 -5.73
N PRO A 298 12.61 17.16 -4.62
CA PRO A 298 11.89 17.64 -3.46
C PRO A 298 12.51 18.94 -2.95
N THR A 299 11.68 19.93 -2.59
CA THR A 299 12.14 21.06 -1.78
C THR A 299 12.17 20.61 -0.32
N LEU A 300 13.32 20.76 0.34
CA LEU A 300 13.49 20.42 1.76
C LEU A 300 13.43 21.70 2.60
N LEU A 301 12.46 21.79 3.52
CA LEU A 301 12.35 22.88 4.48
C LEU A 301 12.60 22.32 5.90
N LYS A 302 13.83 22.49 6.40
CA LYS A 302 14.19 22.14 7.78
C LYS A 302 13.83 23.28 8.73
N GLN A 303 12.94 23.04 9.69
CA GLN A 303 12.86 23.83 10.93
C GLN A 303 13.07 22.87 12.09
N ILE A 304 14.14 23.07 12.87
CA ILE A 304 14.54 22.18 13.96
C ILE A 304 14.36 22.88 15.30
N PRO A 305 13.64 22.25 16.25
CA PRO A 305 14.10 22.22 17.64
C PRO A 305 14.47 20.78 18.05
N LYS A 306 15.59 20.64 18.77
CA LYS A 306 16.06 19.38 19.38
C LYS A 306 15.10 18.92 20.49
N ILE A 307 14.68 17.65 20.50
CA ILE A 307 14.21 16.97 21.73
C ILE A 307 14.73 15.51 21.80
N VAL A 308 15.02 15.13 23.05
CA VAL A 308 15.76 13.98 23.59
C VAL A 308 15.06 12.62 23.39
N SER A 309 15.88 11.58 23.26
CA SER A 309 15.53 10.16 23.13
C SER A 309 14.75 9.60 24.33
N LEU A 310 13.78 8.73 24.06
CA LEU A 310 13.19 7.82 25.06
C LEU A 310 13.15 6.38 24.52
N ASN A 311 13.41 5.44 25.43
CA ASN A 311 13.61 4.00 25.24
C ASN A 311 12.50 3.28 24.44
N PRO A 312 12.84 2.25 23.65
CA PRO A 312 11.86 1.47 22.90
C PRO A 312 11.20 0.40 23.78
N SER A 313 9.89 0.52 24.00
CA SER A 313 9.05 -0.64 24.31
C SER A 313 8.68 -1.36 23.01
N LYS A 314 8.71 -2.71 23.03
CA LYS A 314 8.39 -3.55 21.87
C LYS A 314 6.96 -3.29 21.38
N PRO A 315 6.73 -3.10 20.06
CA PRO A 315 5.37 -3.07 19.53
C PRO A 315 4.75 -4.48 19.60
N PRO A 316 3.44 -4.62 19.85
CA PRO A 316 2.70 -5.88 19.75
C PRO A 316 2.65 -6.35 18.30
N THR A 317 2.80 -7.66 18.07
CA THR A 317 2.66 -8.32 16.77
C THR A 317 1.19 -8.52 16.39
N LEU A 318 0.87 -8.61 15.09
CA LEU A 318 -0.49 -8.86 14.57
C LEU A 318 -1.24 -10.00 15.27
N LEU A 319 -0.52 -11.07 15.61
CA LEU A 319 -1.05 -12.23 16.31
C LEU A 319 -1.58 -11.89 17.72
N SER A 320 -1.02 -10.87 18.38
CA SER A 320 -1.47 -10.42 19.71
C SER A 320 -2.84 -9.73 19.70
N LEU A 321 -3.31 -9.28 18.52
CA LEU A 321 -4.68 -8.76 18.34
C LEU A 321 -5.68 -9.90 18.14
N CYS A 322 -5.27 -10.99 17.49
CA CYS A 322 -6.09 -12.19 17.29
C CYS A 322 -6.21 -13.05 18.57
N SER A 323 -5.18 -13.07 19.43
CA SER A 323 -5.23 -13.80 20.71
C SER A 323 -6.13 -13.16 21.78
N ARG A 324 -6.65 -11.94 21.53
CA ARG A 324 -7.59 -11.25 22.44
C ARG A 324 -9.06 -11.44 22.10
N SER A 325 -9.40 -12.12 21.00
CA SER A 325 -10.80 -12.23 20.57
C SER A 325 -11.51 -13.45 21.16
N ASN A 326 -12.07 -13.29 22.36
CA ASN A 326 -13.29 -14.03 22.71
C ASN A 326 -14.45 -13.46 21.87
N GLU A 327 -15.33 -14.34 21.41
CA GLU A 327 -16.41 -14.07 20.47
C GLU A 327 -17.34 -12.92 20.90
N SER A 328 -17.47 -12.66 22.21
CA SER A 328 -18.27 -11.54 22.76
C SER A 328 -17.62 -10.15 22.59
N GLN A 329 -16.32 -10.06 22.30
CA GLN A 329 -15.64 -8.79 22.00
C GLN A 329 -15.76 -8.38 20.53
N ARG A 330 -16.15 -9.30 19.63
CA ARG A 330 -16.39 -9.00 18.20
C ARG A 330 -17.59 -8.07 18.00
N GLU A 331 -18.67 -8.27 18.74
CA GLU A 331 -19.85 -7.38 18.68
C GLU A 331 -19.58 -6.04 19.38
N ASN A 332 -18.83 -6.05 20.49
CA ASN A 332 -18.47 -4.83 21.20
C ASN A 332 -17.49 -3.93 20.43
N ALA A 333 -16.57 -4.46 19.62
CA ALA A 333 -15.71 -3.61 18.78
C ALA A 333 -16.50 -2.87 17.69
N ILE A 334 -17.51 -3.53 17.11
CA ILE A 334 -18.42 -2.94 16.13
C ILE A 334 -19.37 -1.92 16.79
N LEU A 335 -19.81 -2.19 18.03
CA LEU A 335 -20.67 -1.27 18.80
C LEU A 335 -19.91 -0.09 19.43
N THR A 336 -18.65 -0.26 19.82
CA THR A 336 -17.83 0.83 20.41
C THR A 336 -17.47 1.89 19.37
N VAL A 337 -17.31 1.49 18.10
CA VAL A 337 -17.19 2.44 16.97
C VAL A 337 -18.51 3.19 16.73
N ARG A 338 -19.67 2.55 16.95
CA ARG A 338 -21.00 3.18 16.84
C ARG A 338 -21.29 4.17 17.98
N ALA A 339 -20.85 3.86 19.21
CA ALA A 339 -21.06 4.74 20.37
C ALA A 339 -20.14 5.98 20.37
N ARG A 340 -18.92 5.88 19.82
CA ARG A 340 -17.97 7.02 19.73
C ARG A 340 -18.29 8.02 18.62
N ALA A 341 -19.23 7.71 17.73
CA ALA A 341 -19.68 8.59 16.64
C ALA A 341 -20.86 9.52 17.03
N GLY A 342 -21.27 9.56 18.31
CA GLY A 342 -22.24 10.55 18.79
C GLY A 342 -23.68 10.36 18.30
N TYR A 343 -24.04 9.18 17.80
CA TYR A 343 -25.44 8.87 17.45
C TYR A 343 -26.24 8.50 18.71
N HIS A 344 -26.94 9.47 19.29
CA HIS A 344 -28.08 9.21 20.16
C HIS A 344 -29.31 8.96 19.28
N PHE A 345 -29.69 7.70 19.10
CA PHE A 345 -31.07 7.39 18.70
C PHE A 345 -31.93 7.34 19.95
N HIS A 346 -32.84 8.30 20.09
CA HIS A 346 -34.02 8.13 20.93
C HIS A 346 -34.77 6.88 20.45
N PRO A 347 -35.19 5.96 21.32
CA PRO A 347 -36.09 4.89 20.92
C PRO A 347 -37.41 5.55 20.52
N ALA A 348 -37.74 5.49 19.23
CA ALA A 348 -39.04 5.88 18.75
C ALA A 348 -40.08 4.99 19.43
N HIS A 349 -40.97 5.66 20.16
CA HIS A 349 -42.17 5.09 20.73
C HIS A 349 -42.90 4.24 19.69
N ASN A 350 -43.24 3.04 20.11
CA ASN A 350 -44.19 2.15 19.47
C ASN A 350 -45.60 2.75 19.65
N PRO A 351 -46.37 3.09 18.61
CA PRO A 351 -47.81 3.24 18.74
C PRO A 351 -48.49 1.93 18.35
N LEU A 352 -49.35 1.51 19.28
CA LEU A 352 -50.26 0.38 19.26
C LEU A 352 -51.15 0.27 17.99
N SER A 353 -51.63 -0.96 17.76
CA SER A 353 -52.97 -1.35 17.23
C SER A 353 -53.34 -0.85 15.82
N VAL A 354 -53.76 -1.71 14.88
CA VAL A 354 -54.80 -2.75 14.95
C VAL A 354 -54.41 -3.96 14.11
#